data_AF-A0A7Y8V1V4-F1
#
_entry.id   AF-A0A7Y8V1V4-F1
#
_cell.length_a   1.000
_cell.length_b   1.000
_cell.length_c   1.000
_cell.angle_alpha   90.00
_cell.angle_beta   90.00
_cell.angle_gamma   90.00
#
_symmetry.space_group_name_H-M   'P 1'
#
loop_
_entity.id
_entity.type
_entity.pdbx_description
1 polymer ?
#
loop_
_entity_poly.entity_id
_entity_poly.type
_entity_poly.pdbx_seq_one_letter_code
_entity_poly.pdbx_strand_id
1 'polypeptide(L)'
;MENPAVSLLVAVYNTEAFLPNCLQSLLSQTLKNIEIIIVNDGSTDGSQKIIDHFARKDGRIKVIKQENQGLGAVRNKGIDEASGEYLAFIDSDDWIEADYCQAMYEKAKAEEAELVICDYAVEMQGTGKTICPEIGKNYAGKPKNAYIADLLKGKVSGFSWNKLYKRSLIEQHQLTFPLRGELENIEDQYFSFRCLLFAEAAAFVTKPLYHYRVHLASIVQKYQAGLFEDGLTLYGANLDCLAKHGKLQTLEDALDVFIVNHGLSSILNECKSLNKKSAAQKYKNIRRICASPEFRKNIPAVDPEVFDSKQKLLLLLIRCRLMPAVYGFAALYQKMIEYRMKK
;
A
#
# COMPACT_ATOMS: atom_id res chain seq x y z
N MET A 1 -18.74 -6.78 -28.34
CA MET A 1 -18.14 -5.47 -28.00
C MET A 1 -16.68 -5.75 -27.70
N GLU A 2 -15.78 -4.88 -28.14
CA GLU A 2 -14.34 -5.00 -27.83
C GLU A 2 -14.15 -4.83 -26.32
N ASN A 3 -13.34 -5.67 -25.69
CA ASN A 3 -13.11 -5.57 -24.25
C ASN A 3 -12.39 -4.24 -23.93
N PRO A 4 -12.67 -3.60 -22.79
CA PRO A 4 -11.94 -2.41 -22.36
C PRO A 4 -10.43 -2.68 -22.30
N ALA A 5 -9.61 -1.67 -22.59
CA ALA A 5 -8.16 -1.77 -22.40
C ALA A 5 -7.83 -1.75 -20.89
N VAL A 6 -8.51 -0.88 -20.14
CA VAL A 6 -8.30 -0.68 -18.70
C VAL A 6 -9.64 -0.62 -17.95
N SER A 7 -9.75 -1.37 -16.87
CA SER A 7 -10.80 -1.21 -15.85
C SER A 7 -10.27 -0.41 -14.68
N LEU A 8 -10.86 0.76 -14.43
CA LEU A 8 -10.57 1.59 -13.26
C LEU A 8 -11.50 1.18 -12.12
N LEU A 9 -10.94 0.59 -11.06
CA LEU A 9 -11.67 0.07 -9.91
C LEU A 9 -11.61 1.08 -8.76
N VAL A 10 -12.74 1.72 -8.46
CA VAL A 10 -12.83 2.83 -7.50
C VAL A 10 -13.49 2.37 -6.21
N ALA A 11 -12.74 2.44 -5.11
CA ALA A 11 -13.24 2.13 -3.77
C ALA A 11 -13.82 3.37 -3.10
N VAL A 12 -15.12 3.37 -2.78
CA VAL A 12 -15.81 4.52 -2.17
C VAL A 12 -16.36 4.17 -0.79
N TYR A 13 -15.90 4.90 0.23
CA TYR A 13 -16.50 4.90 1.56
C TYR A 13 -16.35 6.26 2.24
N ASN A 14 -17.44 7.01 2.34
CA ASN A 14 -17.50 8.31 3.01
C ASN A 14 -16.46 9.34 2.51
N THR A 15 -16.41 9.56 1.19
CA THR A 15 -15.45 10.46 0.53
C THR A 15 -16.12 11.59 -0.26
N GLU A 16 -17.31 12.04 0.15
CA GLU A 16 -18.11 13.03 -0.59
C GLU A 16 -17.35 14.32 -0.96
N ALA A 17 -16.41 14.74 -0.10
CA ALA A 17 -15.62 15.95 -0.30
C ALA A 17 -14.60 15.84 -1.45
N PHE A 18 -14.17 14.63 -1.78
CA PHE A 18 -13.06 14.38 -2.71
C PHE A 18 -13.51 13.69 -4.00
N LEU A 19 -14.58 12.89 -3.90
CA LEU A 19 -15.10 12.05 -4.96
C LEU A 19 -15.41 12.80 -6.27
N PRO A 20 -15.94 14.05 -6.27
CA PRO A 20 -16.18 14.76 -7.53
C PRO A 20 -14.90 15.00 -8.35
N ASN A 21 -13.79 15.31 -7.68
CA ASN A 21 -12.51 15.52 -8.35
C ASN A 21 -11.90 14.19 -8.83
N CYS A 22 -12.01 13.13 -8.02
CA CYS A 22 -11.63 11.77 -8.41
C CYS A 22 -12.36 11.37 -9.70
N LEU A 23 -13.70 11.36 -9.69
CA LEU A 23 -14.51 10.92 -10.84
C LEU A 23 -14.27 11.80 -12.07
N GLN A 24 -14.16 13.12 -11.91
CA GLN A 24 -13.83 14.01 -13.01
C GLN A 24 -12.49 13.65 -13.67
N SER A 25 -11.48 13.25 -12.89
CA SER A 25 -10.18 12.82 -13.44
C SER A 25 -10.27 11.52 -14.25
N LEU A 26 -11.16 10.59 -13.86
CA LEU A 26 -11.41 9.34 -14.60
C LEU A 26 -12.14 9.59 -15.92
N LEU A 27 -13.11 10.50 -15.92
CA LEU A 27 -13.88 10.86 -17.11
C LEU A 27 -13.02 11.55 -18.17
N SER A 28 -12.05 12.34 -17.71
CA SER A 28 -11.12 13.13 -18.53
C SER A 28 -9.98 12.32 -19.16
N GLN A 29 -9.90 11.00 -18.91
CA GLN A 29 -8.82 10.17 -19.48
C GLN A 29 -8.76 10.26 -21.00
N THR A 30 -7.53 10.39 -21.51
CA THR A 30 -7.22 10.44 -22.94
C THR A 30 -7.50 9.11 -23.63
N LEU A 31 -7.16 7.98 -23.00
CA LEU A 31 -7.59 6.65 -23.44
C LEU A 31 -9.10 6.49 -23.25
N LYS A 32 -9.84 6.32 -24.35
CA LYS A 32 -11.31 6.20 -24.31
C LYS A 32 -11.82 4.79 -24.07
N ASN A 33 -11.04 3.77 -24.46
CA ASN A 33 -11.38 2.37 -24.28
C ASN A 33 -11.15 1.92 -22.82
N ILE A 34 -11.93 2.46 -21.91
CA ILE A 34 -11.87 2.18 -20.48
C ILE A 34 -13.27 1.93 -19.91
N GLU A 35 -13.34 1.18 -18.83
CA GLU A 35 -14.52 1.10 -17.96
C GLU A 35 -14.18 1.61 -16.56
N ILE A 36 -15.18 2.11 -15.84
CA ILE A 36 -15.04 2.64 -14.49
C ILE A 36 -15.99 1.87 -13.58
N ILE A 37 -15.47 1.10 -12.64
CA ILE A 37 -16.25 0.28 -11.72
C ILE A 37 -16.16 0.91 -10.35
N ILE A 38 -17.26 1.50 -9.89
CA ILE A 38 -17.35 2.15 -8.60
C ILE A 38 -18.06 1.20 -7.64
N VAL A 39 -17.37 0.81 -6.57
CA VAL A 39 -17.94 0.00 -5.50
C VAL A 39 -18.13 0.91 -4.27
N ASN A 40 -19.39 1.24 -3.96
CA ASN A 40 -19.74 1.97 -2.75
C ASN A 40 -19.94 0.99 -1.59
N ASP A 41 -19.05 1.07 -0.60
CA ASP A 41 -18.96 0.18 0.57
C ASP A 41 -19.87 0.65 1.72
N GLY A 42 -21.11 0.99 1.40
CA GLY A 42 -22.09 1.42 2.40
C GLY A 42 -21.83 2.82 2.96
N SER A 43 -21.42 3.77 2.11
CA SER A 43 -21.26 5.17 2.53
C SER A 43 -22.55 5.74 3.14
N THR A 44 -22.39 6.50 4.22
CA THR A 44 -23.45 7.17 4.97
C THR A 44 -23.53 8.67 4.70
N ASP A 45 -22.58 9.22 3.94
CA ASP A 45 -22.54 10.62 3.51
C ASP A 45 -23.19 10.82 2.13
N GLY A 46 -22.93 11.97 1.49
CA GLY A 46 -23.43 12.31 0.15
C GLY A 46 -22.80 11.54 -1.01
N SER A 47 -21.84 10.63 -0.76
CA SER A 47 -21.09 9.92 -1.81
C SER A 47 -22.00 9.22 -2.83
N GLN A 48 -23.06 8.55 -2.37
CA GLN A 48 -23.96 7.84 -3.28
C GLN A 48 -24.65 8.78 -4.28
N LYS A 49 -25.08 9.97 -3.84
CA LYS A 49 -25.73 10.95 -4.71
C LYS A 49 -24.78 11.46 -5.79
N ILE A 50 -23.50 11.63 -5.42
CA ILE A 50 -22.43 12.02 -6.36
C ILE A 50 -22.22 10.91 -7.39
N ILE A 51 -22.09 9.66 -6.97
CA ILE A 51 -21.96 8.51 -7.88
C ILE A 51 -23.13 8.46 -8.86
N ASP A 52 -24.37 8.56 -8.37
CA ASP A 52 -25.58 8.52 -9.20
C ASP A 52 -25.63 9.69 -10.20
N HIS A 53 -25.05 10.85 -9.86
CA HIS A 53 -24.95 11.99 -10.77
C HIS A 53 -23.98 11.72 -11.92
N PHE A 54 -22.81 11.15 -11.64
CA PHE A 54 -21.80 10.86 -12.65
C PHE A 54 -22.19 9.66 -13.53
N ALA A 55 -22.74 8.60 -12.95
CA ALA A 55 -23.17 7.41 -13.70
C ALA A 55 -24.29 7.72 -14.72
N ARG A 56 -25.11 8.74 -14.47
CA ARG A 56 -26.12 9.22 -15.44
C ARG A 56 -25.51 9.96 -16.64
N LYS A 57 -24.27 10.45 -16.52
CA LYS A 57 -23.60 11.26 -17.55
C LYS A 57 -22.66 10.46 -18.44
N ASP A 58 -22.16 9.33 -17.96
CA ASP A 58 -21.16 8.54 -18.68
C ASP A 58 -21.47 7.04 -18.59
N GLY A 59 -21.75 6.43 -19.74
CA GLY A 59 -22.11 5.02 -19.85
C GLY A 59 -20.96 4.04 -19.56
N ARG A 60 -19.73 4.53 -19.38
CA ARG A 60 -18.59 3.70 -18.96
C ARG A 60 -18.61 3.37 -17.47
N ILE A 61 -19.47 4.02 -16.68
CA ILE A 61 -19.54 3.85 -15.24
C ILE A 61 -20.49 2.72 -14.87
N LYS A 62 -19.96 1.71 -14.18
CA LYS A 62 -20.69 0.63 -13.50
C LYS A 62 -20.69 0.90 -11.99
N VAL A 63 -21.88 0.93 -11.39
CA VAL A 63 -22.05 1.21 -9.96
C VAL A 63 -22.48 -0.05 -9.22
N ILE A 64 -21.75 -0.39 -8.17
CA ILE A 64 -22.03 -1.51 -7.27
C ILE A 64 -22.20 -0.95 -5.87
N LYS A 65 -23.21 -1.43 -5.15
CA LYS A 65 -23.47 -1.06 -3.76
C LYS A 65 -23.38 -2.32 -2.91
N GLN A 66 -22.72 -2.22 -1.77
CA GLN A 66 -22.66 -3.27 -0.77
C GLN A 66 -22.73 -2.67 0.64
N GLU A 67 -23.00 -3.50 1.63
CA GLU A 67 -22.77 -3.13 3.03
C GLU A 67 -21.27 -3.01 3.31
N ASN A 68 -20.89 -2.22 4.32
CA ASN A 68 -19.49 -1.93 4.65
C ASN A 68 -18.71 -3.20 5.04
N GLN A 69 -17.95 -3.76 4.10
CA GLN A 69 -17.14 -4.96 4.27
C GLN A 69 -15.63 -4.68 4.26
N GLY A 70 -15.23 -3.42 4.02
CA GLY A 70 -13.84 -2.99 4.05
C GLY A 70 -13.14 -3.10 2.70
N LEU A 71 -11.99 -2.43 2.60
CA LEU A 71 -11.30 -2.15 1.34
C LEU A 71 -10.95 -3.39 0.52
N GLY A 72 -10.50 -4.48 1.18
CA GLY A 72 -10.21 -5.74 0.49
C GLY A 72 -11.43 -6.32 -0.23
N ALA A 73 -12.59 -6.35 0.43
CA ALA A 73 -13.85 -6.83 -0.17
C ALA A 73 -14.27 -5.96 -1.36
N VAL A 74 -14.12 -4.64 -1.23
CA VAL A 74 -14.44 -3.65 -2.29
C VAL A 74 -13.57 -3.88 -3.53
N ARG A 75 -12.25 -4.07 -3.33
CA ARG A 75 -11.32 -4.31 -4.45
C ARG A 75 -11.53 -5.67 -5.09
N ASN A 76 -11.76 -6.72 -4.30
CA ASN A 76 -12.09 -8.04 -4.83
C ASN A 76 -13.38 -7.99 -5.65
N LYS A 77 -14.42 -7.30 -5.16
CA LYS A 77 -15.65 -7.10 -5.92
C LYS A 77 -15.42 -6.33 -7.21
N GLY A 78 -14.51 -5.36 -7.21
CA GLY A 78 -14.06 -4.67 -8.41
C GLY A 78 -13.37 -5.60 -9.41
N ILE A 79 -12.49 -6.48 -8.96
CA ILE A 79 -11.80 -7.49 -9.79
C ILE A 79 -12.82 -8.42 -10.44
N ASP A 80 -13.76 -8.97 -9.66
CA ASP A 80 -14.78 -9.91 -10.15
C ASP A 80 -15.67 -9.34 -11.25
N GLU A 81 -15.85 -8.02 -11.25
CA GLU A 81 -16.79 -7.31 -12.10
C GLU A 81 -16.12 -6.65 -13.31
N ALA A 82 -14.79 -6.73 -13.38
CA ALA A 82 -13.95 -6.14 -14.42
C ALA A 82 -13.83 -7.02 -15.66
N SER A 83 -13.80 -6.37 -16.82
CA SER A 83 -13.68 -7.00 -18.14
C SER A 83 -12.45 -6.54 -18.92
N GLY A 84 -11.77 -5.48 -18.46
CA GLY A 84 -10.64 -4.87 -19.13
C GLY A 84 -9.40 -5.77 -19.20
N GLU A 85 -8.54 -5.57 -20.20
CA GLU A 85 -7.27 -6.30 -20.32
C GLU A 85 -6.38 -6.06 -19.09
N TYR A 86 -6.37 -4.83 -18.58
CA TYR A 86 -5.67 -4.44 -17.37
C TYR A 86 -6.61 -3.81 -16.32
N LEU A 87 -6.23 -3.92 -15.06
CA LEU A 87 -6.93 -3.35 -13.90
C LEU A 87 -6.06 -2.28 -13.23
N ALA A 88 -6.67 -1.19 -12.78
CA ALA A 88 -6.03 -0.18 -11.94
C ALA A 88 -6.94 0.16 -10.76
N PHE A 89 -6.37 0.22 -9.56
CA PHE A 89 -7.12 0.57 -8.34
C PHE A 89 -6.99 2.06 -8.07
N ILE A 90 -8.12 2.74 -7.84
CA ILE A 90 -8.16 4.17 -7.55
C ILE A 90 -8.87 4.37 -6.21
N ASP A 91 -8.19 5.04 -5.28
CA ASP A 91 -8.81 5.44 -4.02
C ASP A 91 -9.63 6.72 -4.25
N SER A 92 -10.84 6.78 -3.68
CA SER A 92 -11.83 7.82 -4.01
C SER A 92 -11.50 9.22 -3.46
N ASP A 93 -10.53 9.29 -2.56
CA ASP A 93 -9.94 10.52 -2.04
C ASP A 93 -8.71 10.99 -2.81
N ASP A 94 -8.34 10.34 -3.92
CA ASP A 94 -7.22 10.68 -4.80
C ASP A 94 -7.69 11.11 -6.19
N TRP A 95 -6.74 11.40 -7.09
CA TRP A 95 -7.02 11.68 -8.50
C TRP A 95 -5.83 11.27 -9.40
N ILE A 96 -6.07 11.16 -10.71
CA ILE A 96 -5.06 10.73 -11.69
C ILE A 96 -4.93 11.73 -12.85
N GLU A 97 -3.73 11.81 -13.43
CA GLU A 97 -3.46 12.64 -14.61
C GLU A 97 -4.27 12.19 -15.82
N ALA A 98 -4.57 13.12 -16.74
CA ALA A 98 -5.40 12.83 -17.91
C ALA A 98 -4.77 11.81 -18.88
N ASP A 99 -3.44 11.66 -18.86
CA ASP A 99 -2.69 10.65 -19.62
C ASP A 99 -2.38 9.38 -18.82
N TYR A 100 -2.89 9.21 -17.59
CA TYR A 100 -2.60 8.05 -16.74
C TYR A 100 -2.88 6.71 -17.45
N CYS A 101 -4.12 6.48 -17.91
CA CYS A 101 -4.49 5.20 -18.52
C CYS A 101 -3.72 4.95 -19.82
N GLN A 102 -3.56 5.99 -20.64
CA GLN A 102 -2.85 5.89 -21.91
C GLN A 102 -1.38 5.54 -21.69
N ALA A 103 -0.67 6.30 -20.85
CA ALA A 103 0.75 6.08 -20.60
C ALA A 103 1.02 4.72 -19.94
N MET A 104 0.19 4.30 -18.99
CA MET A 104 0.34 3.00 -18.33
C MET A 104 0.07 1.85 -19.29
N TYR A 105 -1.00 1.93 -20.09
CA TYR A 105 -1.36 0.88 -21.05
C TYR A 105 -0.35 0.77 -22.19
N GLU A 106 0.05 1.89 -22.81
CA GLU A 106 1.07 1.89 -23.87
C GLU A 106 2.39 1.31 -23.38
N LYS A 107 2.80 1.64 -22.15
CA LYS A 107 4.00 1.05 -21.53
C LYS A 107 3.86 -0.47 -21.34
N ALA A 108 2.69 -0.93 -20.88
CA ALA A 108 2.41 -2.36 -20.73
C ALA A 108 2.53 -3.09 -22.07
N LYS A 109 1.93 -2.55 -23.14
CA LYS A 109 1.97 -3.17 -24.47
C LYS A 109 3.38 -3.12 -25.09
N ALA A 110 4.10 -2.01 -24.94
CA ALA A 110 5.43 -1.84 -25.53
C ALA A 110 6.49 -2.77 -24.91
N GLU A 111 6.36 -3.11 -23.62
CA GLU A 111 7.31 -3.96 -22.89
C GLU A 111 6.74 -5.35 -22.55
N GLU A 112 5.57 -5.68 -23.10
CA GLU A 112 4.82 -6.91 -22.79
C GLU A 112 4.69 -7.17 -21.28
N ALA A 113 4.57 -6.09 -20.50
CA ALA A 113 4.61 -6.13 -19.05
C ALA A 113 3.25 -6.51 -18.47
N GLU A 114 3.26 -7.43 -17.50
CA GLU A 114 2.04 -7.85 -16.80
C GLU A 114 1.72 -6.96 -15.60
N LEU A 115 2.67 -6.13 -15.21
CA LEU A 115 2.53 -5.15 -14.15
C LEU A 115 3.29 -3.87 -14.52
N VAL A 116 2.63 -2.72 -14.48
CA VAL A 116 3.27 -1.41 -14.70
C VAL A 116 3.16 -0.57 -13.44
N ILE A 117 4.23 0.10 -13.05
CA ILE A 117 4.30 0.99 -11.89
C ILE A 117 4.57 2.41 -12.37
N CYS A 118 3.79 3.40 -11.94
CA CYS A 118 4.13 4.80 -12.13
C CYS A 118 4.69 5.44 -10.86
N ASP A 119 5.41 6.54 -11.07
CA ASP A 119 5.62 7.52 -10.00
C ASP A 119 4.29 8.12 -9.56
N TYR A 120 4.30 8.77 -8.40
CA TYR A 120 3.12 9.45 -7.86
C TYR A 120 3.51 10.74 -7.14
N ALA A 121 2.55 11.64 -7.02
CA ALA A 121 2.66 12.88 -6.28
C ALA A 121 1.95 12.73 -4.92
N VAL A 122 2.67 13.00 -3.83
CA VAL A 122 2.11 13.08 -2.47
C VAL A 122 1.74 14.52 -2.20
N GLU A 123 0.44 14.82 -2.18
CA GLU A 123 -0.10 16.17 -1.98
C GLU A 123 -0.48 16.38 -0.52
N MET A 124 0.29 17.19 0.20
CA MET A 124 0.02 17.50 1.61
C MET A 124 -1.03 18.62 1.72
N GLN A 125 -2.30 18.25 1.89
CA GLN A 125 -3.40 19.19 1.98
C GLN A 125 -3.19 20.21 3.12
N GLY A 126 -3.47 21.48 2.83
CA GLY A 126 -3.31 22.58 3.77
C GLY A 126 -1.89 23.17 3.84
N THR A 127 -0.89 22.54 3.20
CA THR A 127 0.48 23.06 3.15
C THR A 127 0.91 23.52 1.76
N GLY A 128 0.23 23.04 0.70
CA GLY A 128 0.63 23.25 -0.69
C GLY A 128 1.91 22.51 -1.11
N LYS A 129 2.46 21.66 -0.22
CA LYS A 129 3.67 20.88 -0.49
C LYS A 129 3.32 19.61 -1.24
N THR A 130 4.02 19.37 -2.35
CA THR A 130 3.96 18.13 -3.12
C THR A 130 5.33 17.44 -3.10
N ILE A 131 5.34 16.14 -2.85
CA ILE A 131 6.55 15.30 -2.89
C ILE A 131 6.36 14.24 -3.96
N CYS A 132 7.29 14.12 -4.90
CA CYS A 132 7.25 13.10 -5.94
C CYS A 132 8.41 12.11 -5.72
N PRO A 133 8.18 10.91 -5.17
CA PRO A 133 9.18 9.86 -5.13
C PRO A 133 9.61 9.47 -6.55
N GLU A 134 10.92 9.30 -6.76
CA GLU A 134 11.48 8.91 -8.06
C GLU A 134 11.56 7.37 -8.20
N ILE A 135 10.45 6.65 -8.14
CA ILE A 135 10.42 5.18 -8.25
C ILE A 135 10.82 4.76 -9.67
N GLY A 136 10.14 5.27 -10.70
CA GLY A 136 10.37 4.89 -12.08
C GLY A 136 11.80 5.11 -12.49
N LYS A 137 12.39 6.26 -12.13
CA LYS A 137 13.81 6.56 -12.40
C LYS A 137 14.76 5.59 -11.70
N ASN A 138 14.43 5.16 -10.48
CA ASN A 138 15.27 4.26 -9.70
C ASN A 138 15.21 2.81 -10.16
N TYR A 139 14.16 2.38 -10.86
CA TYR A 139 13.95 0.95 -11.22
C TYR A 139 13.75 0.68 -12.71
N ALA A 140 13.50 1.68 -13.56
CA ALA A 140 13.43 1.49 -15.00
C ALA A 140 14.69 0.82 -15.54
N GLY A 141 14.51 -0.24 -16.34
CA GLY A 141 15.62 -1.04 -16.89
C GLY A 141 16.33 -1.96 -15.89
N LYS A 142 15.93 -1.97 -14.61
CA LYS A 142 16.48 -2.91 -13.61
C LYS A 142 15.64 -4.19 -13.54
N PRO A 143 16.21 -5.32 -13.10
CA PRO A 143 15.44 -6.51 -12.81
C PRO A 143 14.37 -6.23 -11.75
N LYS A 144 13.13 -6.72 -11.96
CA LYS A 144 12.01 -6.56 -11.01
C LYS A 144 12.34 -7.01 -9.59
N ASN A 145 13.25 -7.99 -9.44
CA ASN A 145 13.68 -8.50 -8.13
C ASN A 145 14.34 -7.40 -7.26
N ALA A 146 14.97 -6.40 -7.87
CA ALA A 146 15.50 -5.25 -7.11
C ALA A 146 14.35 -4.45 -6.46
N TYR A 147 13.26 -4.23 -7.20
CA TYR A 147 12.07 -3.57 -6.67
C TYR A 147 11.39 -4.43 -5.58
N ILE A 148 11.26 -5.75 -5.80
CA ILE A 148 10.68 -6.67 -4.81
C ILE A 148 11.51 -6.68 -3.51
N ALA A 149 12.83 -6.73 -3.62
CA ALA A 149 13.71 -6.69 -2.45
C ALA A 149 13.57 -5.37 -1.68
N ASP A 150 13.53 -4.24 -2.38
CA ASP A 150 13.36 -2.93 -1.75
C ASP A 150 11.94 -2.72 -1.18
N LEU A 151 10.92 -3.37 -1.76
CA LEU A 151 9.56 -3.43 -1.21
C LEU A 151 9.55 -4.15 0.14
N LEU A 152 10.14 -5.34 0.21
CA LEU A 152 10.25 -6.10 1.47
C LEU A 152 11.08 -5.34 2.51
N LYS A 153 12.17 -4.69 2.08
CA LYS A 153 12.99 -3.85 2.96
C LYS A 153 12.29 -2.56 3.41
N GLY A 154 11.10 -2.23 2.89
CA GLY A 154 10.36 -1.02 3.24
C GLY A 154 10.94 0.27 2.66
N LYS A 155 11.76 0.18 1.60
CA LYS A 155 12.31 1.34 0.88
C LYS A 155 11.34 1.90 -0.17
N VAL A 156 10.43 1.06 -0.65
CA VAL A 156 9.29 1.46 -1.48
C VAL A 156 8.00 0.94 -0.86
N SER A 157 6.90 1.66 -1.09
CA SER A 157 5.60 1.29 -0.55
C SER A 157 4.90 0.22 -1.40
N GLY A 158 4.17 -0.67 -0.71
CA GLY A 158 3.36 -1.73 -1.33
C GLY A 158 2.00 -1.30 -1.83
N PHE A 159 1.78 -0.02 -2.12
CA PHE A 159 0.47 0.52 -2.53
C PHE A 159 -0.09 -0.20 -3.76
N SER A 160 -1.40 -0.46 -3.79
CA SER A 160 -2.00 -1.06 -4.97
C SER A 160 -2.31 -0.07 -6.08
N TRP A 161 -2.43 1.23 -5.77
CA TRP A 161 -3.05 2.24 -6.63
C TRP A 161 -2.13 2.88 -7.68
N ASN A 162 -0.81 2.90 -7.48
CA ASN A 162 0.13 3.44 -8.47
C ASN A 162 0.53 2.40 -9.55
N LYS A 163 -0.35 1.44 -9.82
CA LYS A 163 -0.03 0.25 -10.61
C LYS A 163 -1.17 -0.13 -11.56
N LEU A 164 -0.76 -0.67 -12.70
CA LEU A 164 -1.63 -1.30 -13.69
C LEU A 164 -1.30 -2.80 -13.74
N TYR A 165 -2.31 -3.66 -13.59
CA TYR A 165 -2.14 -5.11 -13.48
C TYR A 165 -2.84 -5.82 -14.63
N LYS A 166 -2.18 -6.74 -15.32
CA LYS A 166 -2.81 -7.55 -16.35
C LYS A 166 -3.87 -8.45 -15.70
N ARG A 167 -5.11 -8.42 -16.17
CA ARG A 167 -6.21 -9.18 -15.56
C ARG A 167 -5.94 -10.68 -15.58
N SER A 168 -5.37 -11.20 -16.68
CA SER A 168 -5.05 -12.63 -16.79
C SER A 168 -4.04 -13.12 -15.75
N LEU A 169 -3.10 -12.26 -15.31
CA LEU A 169 -2.18 -12.58 -14.22
C LEU A 169 -2.92 -12.83 -12.90
N ILE A 170 -3.87 -11.94 -12.60
CA ILE A 170 -4.71 -12.02 -11.40
C ILE A 170 -5.56 -13.29 -11.43
N GLU A 171 -6.21 -13.57 -12.56
CA GLU A 171 -7.06 -14.76 -12.74
C GLU A 171 -6.26 -16.06 -12.69
N GLN A 172 -5.14 -16.14 -13.41
CA GLN A 172 -4.28 -17.33 -13.47
C GLN A 172 -3.78 -17.75 -12.08
N HIS A 173 -3.45 -16.77 -11.23
CA HIS A 173 -2.89 -17.01 -9.90
C HIS A 173 -3.91 -16.85 -8.77
N GLN A 174 -5.19 -16.61 -9.08
CA GLN A 174 -6.28 -16.42 -8.12
C GLN A 174 -5.94 -15.37 -7.05
N LEU A 175 -5.40 -14.22 -7.51
CA LEU A 175 -4.91 -13.18 -6.60
C LEU A 175 -6.06 -12.34 -6.07
N THR A 176 -6.16 -12.26 -4.75
CA THR A 176 -7.18 -11.49 -4.04
C THR A 176 -6.57 -10.66 -2.92
N PHE A 177 -7.25 -9.58 -2.56
CA PHE A 177 -6.96 -8.83 -1.34
C PHE A 177 -7.47 -9.60 -0.13
N PRO A 178 -6.72 -9.62 0.99
CA PRO A 178 -7.22 -10.12 2.26
C PRO A 178 -8.48 -9.38 2.70
N LEU A 179 -9.38 -10.10 3.36
CA LEU A 179 -10.62 -9.51 3.89
C LEU A 179 -10.39 -8.88 5.27
N ARG A 180 -11.35 -8.06 5.71
CA ARG A 180 -11.35 -7.48 7.06
C ARG A 180 -11.21 -8.59 8.11
N GLY A 181 -10.34 -8.39 9.08
CA GLY A 181 -10.02 -9.37 10.12
C GLY A 181 -9.02 -10.46 9.72
N GLU A 182 -8.65 -10.59 8.44
CA GLU A 182 -7.56 -11.48 8.01
C GLU A 182 -6.20 -10.77 8.07
N LEU A 183 -6.09 -9.63 7.38
CA LEU A 183 -4.92 -8.75 7.36
C LEU A 183 -5.37 -7.31 7.13
N GLU A 184 -5.21 -6.45 8.13
CA GLU A 184 -5.59 -5.03 8.04
C GLU A 184 -4.37 -4.12 7.96
N ASN A 185 -4.49 -2.99 7.24
CA ASN A 185 -3.45 -1.96 7.06
C ASN A 185 -2.23 -2.37 6.22
N ILE A 186 -2.24 -3.58 5.67
CA ILE A 186 -1.15 -4.16 4.87
C ILE A 186 -1.69 -5.03 3.70
N GLU A 187 -3.00 -4.98 3.45
CA GLU A 187 -3.68 -5.67 2.37
C GLU A 187 -3.13 -5.29 0.99
N ASP A 188 -2.78 -4.01 0.79
CA ASP A 188 -2.12 -3.50 -0.42
C ASP A 188 -0.80 -4.21 -0.68
N GLN A 189 0.05 -4.27 0.36
CA GLN A 189 1.36 -4.87 0.25
C GLN A 189 1.24 -6.39 0.05
N TYR A 190 0.27 -7.04 0.68
CA TYR A 190 -0.04 -8.44 0.46
C TYR A 190 -0.32 -8.69 -1.04
N PHE A 191 -1.28 -7.98 -1.61
CA PHE A 191 -1.70 -8.16 -2.99
C PHE A 191 -0.61 -7.77 -4.00
N SER A 192 -0.02 -6.58 -3.84
CA SER A 192 0.98 -6.04 -4.76
C SER A 192 2.24 -6.89 -4.80
N PHE A 193 2.70 -7.40 -3.65
CA PHE A 193 3.86 -8.31 -3.60
C PHE A 193 3.60 -9.59 -4.40
N ARG A 194 2.42 -10.19 -4.28
CA ARG A 194 2.06 -11.42 -4.99
C ARG A 194 1.96 -11.19 -6.49
N CYS A 195 1.33 -10.09 -6.90
CA CYS A 195 1.30 -9.70 -8.31
C CYS A 195 2.72 -9.52 -8.88
N LEU A 196 3.61 -8.83 -8.16
CA LEU A 196 5.00 -8.64 -8.59
C LEU A 196 5.80 -9.94 -8.66
N LEU A 197 5.57 -10.84 -7.72
CA LEU A 197 6.26 -12.12 -7.65
C LEU A 197 5.89 -13.02 -8.84
N PHE A 198 4.61 -13.02 -9.24
CA PHE A 198 4.08 -13.88 -10.29
C PHE A 198 4.14 -13.26 -11.69
N ALA A 199 4.03 -11.94 -11.82
CA ALA A 199 4.16 -11.25 -13.10
C ALA A 199 5.48 -11.63 -13.77
N GLU A 200 5.50 -12.03 -15.04
CA GLU A 200 6.75 -12.37 -15.74
C GLU A 200 7.63 -11.14 -15.93
N ALA A 201 7.03 -10.04 -16.41
CA ALA A 201 7.67 -8.76 -16.65
C ALA A 201 6.96 -7.63 -15.90
N ALA A 202 7.75 -6.68 -15.38
CA ALA A 202 7.26 -5.46 -14.77
C ALA A 202 7.92 -4.24 -15.42
N ALA A 203 7.12 -3.22 -15.72
CA ALA A 203 7.55 -1.99 -16.36
C ALA A 203 7.35 -0.77 -15.45
N PHE A 204 8.07 0.31 -15.76
CA PHE A 204 8.08 1.52 -14.95
C PHE A 204 7.84 2.79 -15.77
N VAL A 205 6.91 3.62 -15.31
CA VAL A 205 6.62 4.95 -15.87
C VAL A 205 7.16 6.01 -14.91
N THR A 206 8.06 6.86 -15.40
CA THR A 206 8.77 7.88 -14.60
C THR A 206 7.96 9.17 -14.40
N LYS A 207 6.71 9.21 -14.86
CA LYS A 207 5.81 10.35 -14.69
C LYS A 207 4.98 10.14 -13.41
N PRO A 208 4.81 11.17 -12.57
CA PRO A 208 3.93 11.10 -11.42
C PRO A 208 2.46 11.17 -11.86
N LEU A 209 1.91 10.07 -12.34
CA LEU A 209 0.57 10.04 -12.97
C LEU A 209 -0.57 9.90 -11.96
N TYR A 210 -0.26 9.57 -10.71
CA TYR A 210 -1.23 9.39 -9.63
C TYR A 210 -0.98 10.40 -8.52
N HIS A 211 -2.04 11.03 -8.01
CA HIS A 211 -1.97 12.06 -6.98
C HIS A 211 -2.61 11.58 -5.68
N TYR A 212 -1.73 11.21 -4.74
CA TYR A 212 -2.09 10.75 -3.41
C TYR A 212 -2.28 11.92 -2.45
N ARG A 213 -3.53 12.17 -2.03
CA ARG A 213 -3.89 13.31 -1.17
C ARG A 213 -3.77 12.95 0.31
N VAL A 214 -2.80 13.57 0.98
CA VAL A 214 -2.56 13.38 2.40
C VAL A 214 -3.18 14.54 3.20
N HIS A 215 -4.26 14.26 3.93
CA HIS A 215 -4.91 15.23 4.80
C HIS A 215 -4.52 15.06 6.27
N LEU A 216 -4.72 16.11 7.09
CA LEU A 216 -4.35 16.12 8.52
C LEU A 216 -4.84 14.88 9.29
N ALA A 217 -6.05 14.38 9.04
CA ALA A 217 -6.55 13.16 9.68
C ALA A 217 -5.80 11.87 9.29
N SER A 218 -5.08 11.85 8.16
CA SER A 218 -4.16 10.79 7.72
C SER A 218 -2.74 11.01 8.26
N ILE A 219 -2.34 12.28 8.45
CA ILE A 219 -1.05 12.70 9.02
C ILE A 219 -0.99 12.43 10.52
N VAL A 220 -2.09 12.69 11.23
CA VAL A 220 -2.21 12.34 12.65
C VAL A 220 -2.19 10.81 12.70
N GLN A 221 -0.99 10.24 12.87
CA GLN A 221 -0.76 8.82 12.83
C GLN A 221 -1.62 8.17 13.90
N LYS A 222 -2.78 7.66 13.49
CA LYS A 222 -3.65 6.89 14.35
C LYS A 222 -2.81 5.75 14.93
N TYR A 223 -3.04 5.48 16.21
CA TYR A 223 -2.54 4.25 16.80
C TYR A 223 -3.23 3.08 16.09
N GLN A 224 -2.45 2.14 15.55
CA GLN A 224 -2.96 0.93 14.93
C GLN A 224 -2.85 -0.22 15.93
N ALA A 225 -3.99 -0.72 16.40
CA ALA A 225 -4.02 -1.92 17.22
C ALA A 225 -3.73 -3.14 16.32
N GLY A 226 -2.99 -4.13 16.81
CA GLY A 226 -2.70 -5.35 16.04
C GLY A 226 -1.57 -5.22 15.01
N LEU A 227 -0.97 -4.02 14.83
CA LEU A 227 0.03 -3.79 13.78
C LEU A 227 1.14 -4.86 13.75
N PHE A 228 1.68 -5.25 14.91
CA PHE A 228 2.75 -6.26 14.93
C PHE A 228 2.24 -7.66 14.53
N GLU A 229 1.04 -8.01 14.97
CA GLU A 229 0.38 -9.28 14.62
C GLU A 229 0.12 -9.38 13.12
N ASP A 230 -0.39 -8.30 12.51
CA ASP A 230 -0.62 -8.24 11.06
C ASP A 230 0.69 -8.44 10.29
N GLY A 231 1.78 -7.81 10.75
CA GLY A 231 3.10 -8.00 10.16
C GLY A 231 3.67 -9.40 10.32
N LEU A 232 3.42 -10.08 11.44
CA LEU A 232 3.81 -11.49 11.61
C LEU A 232 3.03 -12.39 10.66
N THR A 233 1.73 -12.17 10.52
CA THR A 233 0.89 -12.92 9.56
C THR A 233 1.38 -12.70 8.13
N LEU A 234 1.70 -11.46 7.73
CA LEU A 234 2.25 -11.17 6.41
C LEU A 234 3.65 -11.76 6.20
N TYR A 235 4.51 -11.69 7.21
CA TYR A 235 5.84 -12.31 7.16
C TYR A 235 5.73 -13.81 6.91
N GLY A 236 4.89 -14.51 7.68
CA GLY A 236 4.63 -15.94 7.49
C GLY A 236 4.06 -16.25 6.11
N ALA A 237 3.04 -15.51 5.68
CA ALA A 237 2.43 -15.70 4.36
C ALA A 237 3.42 -15.44 3.21
N ASN A 238 4.34 -14.49 3.35
CA ASN A 238 5.39 -14.22 2.37
C ASN A 238 6.48 -15.29 2.40
N LEU A 239 6.88 -15.76 3.58
CA LEU A 239 7.83 -16.86 3.75
C LEU A 239 7.33 -18.12 3.03
N ASP A 240 6.08 -18.52 3.30
CA ASP A 240 5.45 -19.69 2.68
C ASP A 240 5.32 -19.54 1.17
N CYS A 241 4.91 -18.35 0.70
CA CYS A 241 4.80 -18.06 -0.73
C CYS A 241 6.16 -18.15 -1.44
N LEU A 242 7.20 -17.56 -0.86
CA LEU A 242 8.56 -17.59 -1.42
C LEU A 242 9.14 -19.01 -1.41
N ALA A 243 8.93 -19.78 -0.35
CA ALA A 243 9.37 -21.16 -0.24
C ALA A 243 8.70 -22.05 -1.30
N LYS A 244 7.36 -21.97 -1.42
CA LYS A 244 6.57 -22.76 -2.37
C LYS A 244 6.98 -22.53 -3.84
N HIS A 245 7.46 -21.34 -4.17
CA HIS A 245 7.83 -20.97 -5.54
C HIS A 245 9.36 -20.92 -5.77
N GLY A 246 10.17 -21.43 -4.83
CA GLY A 246 11.62 -21.50 -4.97
C GLY A 246 12.30 -20.13 -5.06
N LYS A 247 11.69 -19.09 -4.48
CA LYS A 247 12.20 -17.70 -4.47
C LYS A 247 12.83 -17.30 -3.14
N LEU A 248 12.69 -18.14 -2.10
CA LEU A 248 13.18 -17.85 -0.76
C LEU A 248 14.68 -17.53 -0.76
N GLN A 249 15.52 -18.36 -1.39
CA GLN A 249 16.97 -18.15 -1.42
C GLN A 249 17.40 -16.78 -1.98
N THR A 250 16.57 -16.17 -2.85
CA THR A 250 16.87 -14.86 -3.46
C THR A 250 16.36 -13.69 -2.62
N LEU A 251 15.35 -13.90 -1.79
CA LEU A 251 14.60 -12.82 -1.12
C LEU A 251 14.55 -12.97 0.41
N GLU A 252 15.16 -14.00 0.98
CA GLU A 252 15.20 -14.26 2.44
C GLU A 252 15.77 -13.07 3.21
N ASP A 253 16.94 -12.55 2.82
CA ASP A 253 17.53 -11.37 3.46
C ASP A 253 16.58 -10.16 3.47
N ALA A 254 15.84 -9.95 2.37
CA ALA A 254 14.90 -8.84 2.26
C ALA A 254 13.66 -9.06 3.15
N LEU A 255 13.19 -10.31 3.26
CA LEU A 255 12.10 -10.71 4.14
C LEU A 255 12.50 -10.65 5.63
N ASP A 256 13.75 -10.95 5.96
CA ASP A 256 14.26 -10.79 7.32
C ASP A 256 14.33 -9.31 7.72
N VAL A 257 14.76 -8.45 6.80
CA VAL A 257 14.70 -6.99 7.00
C VAL A 257 13.26 -6.53 7.18
N PHE A 258 12.29 -7.08 6.43
CA PHE A 258 10.88 -6.75 6.59
C PHE A 258 10.42 -6.91 8.05
N ILE A 259 10.61 -8.10 8.65
CA ILE A 259 10.10 -8.32 10.01
C ILE A 259 10.83 -7.48 11.05
N VAL A 260 12.12 -7.19 10.85
CA VAL A 260 12.88 -6.30 11.74
C VAL A 260 12.36 -4.86 11.62
N ASN A 261 12.19 -4.33 10.42
CA ASN A 261 11.62 -2.99 10.21
C ASN A 261 10.20 -2.89 10.78
N HIS A 262 9.38 -3.91 10.56
CA HIS A 262 8.01 -3.94 11.05
C HIS A 262 7.93 -4.00 12.58
N GLY A 263 8.81 -4.77 13.22
CA GLY A 263 8.94 -4.80 14.67
C GLY A 263 9.35 -3.44 15.25
N LEU A 264 10.32 -2.75 14.64
CA LEU A 264 10.70 -1.40 15.06
C LEU A 264 9.54 -0.40 14.91
N SER A 265 8.84 -0.42 13.77
CA SER A 265 7.66 0.41 13.52
C SER A 265 6.54 0.12 14.52
N SER A 266 6.36 -1.14 14.90
CA SER A 266 5.36 -1.56 15.90
C SER A 266 5.70 -1.06 17.32
N ILE A 267 6.98 -1.06 17.69
CA ILE A 267 7.45 -0.47 18.96
C ILE A 267 7.16 1.04 18.98
N LEU A 268 7.44 1.75 17.89
CA LEU A 268 7.16 3.18 17.76
C LEU A 268 5.65 3.46 17.76
N ASN A 269 4.85 2.61 17.11
CA ASN A 269 3.39 2.70 17.11
C ASN A 269 2.81 2.60 18.53
N GLU A 270 3.32 1.72 19.40
CA GLU A 270 2.92 1.67 20.81
C GLU A 270 3.23 2.98 21.56
N CYS A 271 4.25 3.72 21.14
CA CYS A 271 4.66 4.99 21.73
C CYS A 271 3.91 6.23 21.20
N LYS A 272 3.00 6.09 20.22
CA LYS A 272 2.23 7.22 19.67
C LYS A 272 1.43 7.95 20.74
N SER A 273 1.29 9.28 20.61
CA SER A 273 0.52 10.11 21.54
C SER A 273 -0.96 9.75 21.57
N LEU A 274 -1.51 9.27 20.45
CA LEU A 274 -2.89 8.80 20.36
C LEU A 274 -3.14 7.42 20.96
N ASN A 275 -2.10 6.65 21.30
CA ASN A 275 -2.28 5.40 22.02
C ASN A 275 -2.64 5.70 23.49
N LYS A 276 -3.92 5.52 23.84
CA LYS A 276 -4.48 5.81 25.18
C LYS A 276 -4.14 4.77 26.25
N LYS A 277 -3.44 3.69 25.90
CA LYS A 277 -2.99 2.67 26.87
C LYS A 277 -2.06 3.27 27.93
N SER A 278 -2.05 2.69 29.13
CA SER A 278 -1.15 3.12 30.20
C SER A 278 0.32 2.83 29.86
N ALA A 279 1.25 3.54 30.50
CA ALA A 279 2.68 3.31 30.30
C ALA A 279 3.08 1.85 30.58
N ALA A 280 2.48 1.23 31.60
CA ALA A 280 2.70 -0.18 31.92
C ALA A 280 2.21 -1.12 30.81
N GLN A 281 1.05 -0.83 30.20
CA GLN A 281 0.53 -1.61 29.07
C GLN A 281 1.40 -1.45 27.83
N LYS A 282 1.82 -0.22 27.48
CA LYS A 282 2.74 0.04 26.36
C LYS A 282 4.06 -0.71 26.55
N TYR A 283 4.63 -0.62 27.76
CA TYR A 283 5.85 -1.35 28.12
C TYR A 283 5.70 -2.86 27.99
N LYS A 284 4.56 -3.42 28.45
CA LYS A 284 4.24 -4.86 28.29
C LYS A 284 4.16 -5.26 26.82
N ASN A 285 3.50 -4.46 25.97
CA ASN A 285 3.38 -4.74 24.54
C ASN A 285 4.74 -4.70 23.84
N ILE A 286 5.56 -3.68 24.13
CA ILE A 286 6.91 -3.56 23.57
C ILE A 286 7.80 -4.74 23.99
N ARG A 287 7.70 -5.20 25.25
CA ARG A 287 8.39 -6.42 25.70
C ARG A 287 7.93 -7.65 24.93
N ARG A 288 6.63 -7.79 24.64
CA ARG A 288 6.08 -8.88 23.84
C ARG A 288 6.64 -8.84 22.41
N ILE A 289 6.65 -7.67 21.76
CA ILE A 289 7.23 -7.49 20.41
C ILE A 289 8.69 -7.92 20.41
N CYS A 290 9.51 -7.38 21.31
CA CYS A 290 10.94 -7.73 21.41
C CYS A 290 11.22 -9.19 21.77
N ALA A 291 10.23 -9.91 22.30
CA ALA A 291 10.33 -11.33 22.64
C ALA A 291 9.84 -12.27 21.53
N SER A 292 9.22 -11.77 20.45
CA SER A 292 8.80 -12.60 19.31
C SER A 292 10.01 -13.32 18.70
N PRO A 293 9.94 -14.65 18.49
CA PRO A 293 11.01 -15.41 17.87
C PRO A 293 11.40 -14.90 16.49
N GLU A 294 10.42 -14.59 15.64
CA GLU A 294 10.57 -14.15 14.26
C GLU A 294 11.34 -12.82 14.21
N PHE A 295 10.89 -11.84 15.00
CA PHE A 295 11.57 -10.56 15.10
C PHE A 295 12.99 -10.72 15.67
N ARG A 296 13.12 -11.43 16.80
CA ARG A 296 14.37 -11.51 17.55
C ARG A 296 15.47 -12.29 16.82
N LYS A 297 15.12 -13.40 16.16
CA LYS A 297 16.07 -14.24 15.42
C LYS A 297 16.73 -13.47 14.28
N ASN A 298 16.00 -12.57 13.64
CA ASN A 298 16.45 -11.88 12.43
C ASN A 298 17.27 -10.61 12.71
N ILE A 299 17.16 -10.01 13.90
CA ILE A 299 17.98 -8.83 14.28
C ILE A 299 19.50 -9.00 14.03
N PRO A 300 20.17 -10.11 14.39
CA PRO A 300 21.59 -10.28 14.10
C PRO A 300 21.91 -10.66 12.64
N ALA A 301 20.91 -11.12 11.87
CA ALA A 301 21.09 -11.60 10.50
C ALA A 301 20.99 -10.47 9.46
N VAL A 302 20.25 -9.40 9.78
CA VAL A 302 20.03 -8.29 8.86
C VAL A 302 21.23 -7.35 8.77
N ASP A 303 21.50 -6.85 7.56
CA ASP A 303 22.51 -5.83 7.31
C ASP A 303 22.17 -4.53 8.07
N PRO A 304 23.02 -4.06 9.00
CA PRO A 304 22.76 -2.85 9.75
C PRO A 304 22.66 -1.60 8.86
N GLU A 305 23.29 -1.56 7.68
CA GLU A 305 23.28 -0.37 6.81
C GLU A 305 21.91 -0.05 6.20
N VAL A 306 20.94 -0.95 6.31
CA VAL A 306 19.56 -0.67 5.92
C VAL A 306 18.84 0.25 6.90
N PHE A 307 19.35 0.40 8.13
CA PHE A 307 18.69 1.12 9.22
C PHE A 307 19.33 2.50 9.47
N ASP A 308 18.51 3.49 9.84
CA ASP A 308 19.02 4.80 10.26
C ASP A 308 19.71 4.73 11.64
N SER A 309 20.45 5.78 12.03
CA SER A 309 21.21 5.78 13.29
C SER A 309 20.33 5.57 14.54
N LYS A 310 19.06 6.00 14.52
CA LYS A 310 18.13 5.83 15.65
C LYS A 310 17.60 4.40 15.69
N GLN A 311 17.29 3.82 14.54
CA GLN A 311 16.92 2.40 14.40
C GLN A 311 18.08 1.50 14.83
N LYS A 312 19.31 1.77 14.37
CA LYS A 312 20.53 1.06 14.79
C LYS A 312 20.70 1.07 16.32
N LEU A 313 20.50 2.22 16.97
CA LEU A 313 20.54 2.33 18.43
C LEU A 313 19.42 1.54 19.11
N LEU A 314 18.19 1.62 18.61
CA LEU A 314 17.07 0.86 19.17
C LEU A 314 17.31 -0.66 19.07
N LEU A 315 17.81 -1.14 17.92
CA LEU A 315 18.22 -2.54 17.73
C LEU A 315 19.33 -2.96 18.70
N LEU A 316 20.33 -2.10 18.93
CA LEU A 316 21.39 -2.35 19.92
C LEU A 316 20.82 -2.51 21.34
N LEU A 317 19.91 -1.62 21.76
CA LEU A 317 19.26 -1.70 23.07
C LEU A 317 18.45 -3.00 23.22
N ILE A 318 17.77 -3.43 22.15
CA ILE A 318 17.02 -4.69 22.10
C ILE A 318 17.97 -5.90 22.23
N ARG A 319 19.09 -5.91 21.49
CA ARG A 319 20.12 -6.96 21.56
C ARG A 319 20.71 -7.09 22.97
N CYS A 320 20.97 -5.96 23.62
CA CYS A 320 21.45 -5.91 25.00
C CYS A 320 20.36 -6.21 26.05
N ARG A 321 19.12 -6.49 25.63
CA ARG A 321 17.95 -6.75 26.51
C ARG A 321 17.65 -5.62 27.50
N LEU A 322 18.03 -4.37 27.17
CA LEU A 322 17.84 -3.19 28.03
C LEU A 322 16.43 -2.62 27.90
N MET A 323 15.40 -3.39 28.28
CA MET A 323 14.00 -3.05 27.99
C MET A 323 13.52 -1.67 28.52
N PRO A 324 13.92 -1.20 29.73
CA PRO A 324 13.61 0.17 30.14
C PRO A 324 14.17 1.23 29.19
N ALA A 325 15.40 1.03 28.69
CA ALA A 325 16.03 1.93 27.73
C ALA A 325 15.35 1.86 26.35
N VAL A 326 14.96 0.66 25.90
CA VAL A 326 14.16 0.47 24.66
C VAL A 326 12.89 1.32 24.72
N TYR A 327 12.12 1.23 25.81
CA TYR A 327 10.88 2.00 25.96
C TYR A 327 11.14 3.51 26.02
N GLY A 328 12.09 3.95 26.86
CA GLY A 328 12.42 5.37 26.99
C GLY A 328 12.89 5.99 25.69
N PHE A 329 13.78 5.31 24.97
CA PHE A 329 14.29 5.77 23.68
C PHE A 329 13.21 5.76 22.60
N ALA A 330 12.40 4.70 22.50
CA ALA A 330 11.30 4.63 21.53
C ALA A 330 10.25 5.74 21.76
N ALA A 331 9.91 6.03 23.02
CA ALA A 331 9.00 7.12 23.36
C ALA A 331 9.55 8.50 22.93
N LEU A 332 10.83 8.76 23.17
CA LEU A 332 11.50 9.98 22.71
C LEU A 332 11.55 10.05 21.18
N TYR A 333 11.90 8.94 20.52
CA TYR A 333 11.98 8.86 19.07
C TYR A 333 10.61 9.14 18.43
N GLN A 334 9.55 8.47 18.88
CA GLN A 334 8.20 8.70 18.36
C GLN A 334 7.74 10.15 18.59
N LYS A 335 8.04 10.74 19.76
CA LYS A 335 7.70 12.15 20.03
C LYS A 335 8.43 13.11 19.08
N MET A 336 9.68 12.82 18.70
CA MET A 336 10.40 13.60 17.69
C MET A 336 9.77 13.50 16.30
N ILE A 337 9.28 12.31 15.91
CA ILE A 337 8.56 12.09 14.65
C ILE A 337 7.30 12.95 14.62
N GLU A 338 6.44 12.84 15.65
CA GLU A 338 5.20 13.62 15.74
C GLU A 338 5.44 15.13 15.77
N TYR A 339 6.52 15.59 16.42
CA TYR A 339 6.89 17.00 16.43
C TYR A 339 7.29 17.51 15.04
N ARG A 340 8.04 16.71 14.26
CA ARG A 340 8.44 17.06 12.89
C ARG A 340 7.25 17.08 11.92
N MET A 341 6.24 16.25 12.14
CA MET A 341 5.04 16.21 11.29
C MET A 341 4.06 17.36 11.53
N LYS A 342 4.18 18.06 12.66
CA LYS A 342 3.36 19.25 12.99
C LYS A 342 3.98 20.57 12.51
N LYS A 343 5.24 20.55 12.08
CA LYS A 343 5.93 21.66 11.42
C LYS A 343 5.82 21.49 9.92
#